data_AF-A0A846NET6-F1
#
_entry.id   AF-A0A846NET6-F1
#
_cell.length_a   1.000
_cell.length_b   1.000
_cell.length_c   1.000
_cell.angle_alpha   90.00
_cell.angle_beta   90.00
_cell.angle_gamma   90.00
#
_symmetry.space_group_name_H-M   'P 1'
#
loop_
_entity.id
_entity.type
_entity.pdbx_description
1 polymer ?
#
loop_
_entity_poly.entity_id
_entity_poly.type
_entity_poly.pdbx_seq_one_letter_code
_entity_poly.pdbx_strand_id
1 'polypeptide(L)' 'HDQAEAMTMGDYIAVMNLGVLQQLGTPHEIYNKPVSTFVGGFIGSPPMNFVDV' A
#
# COMPACT_ATOMS: atom_id res chain seq x y z
N HIS A 1 10.59 -3.03 -5.48
CA HIS A 1 9.84 -2.22 -6.47
C HIS A 1 9.85 -0.78 -6.01
N ASP A 2 9.87 0.17 -6.95
CA ASP A 2 9.80 1.59 -6.65
C ASP A 2 8.35 1.98 -6.35
N GLN A 3 8.07 2.36 -5.10
CA GLN A 3 6.72 2.75 -4.68
C GLN A 3 6.34 4.12 -5.22
N ALA A 4 7.30 5.05 -5.37
CA ALA A 4 7.02 6.38 -5.90
C ALA A 4 6.58 6.29 -7.37
N GLU A 5 7.20 5.37 -8.11
CA GLU A 5 6.81 5.03 -9.48
C GLU A 5 5.36 4.53 -9.55
N ALA A 6 5.02 3.53 -8.73
CA ALA A 6 3.67 2.96 -8.70
C ALA A 6 2.61 3.99 -8.30
N MET A 7 2.93 4.88 -7.35
CA MET A 7 2.03 5.92 -6.85
C MET A 7 1.79 7.08 -7.82
N THR A 8 2.72 7.31 -8.76
CA THR A 8 2.64 8.45 -9.69
C THR A 8 2.18 8.06 -11.09
N MET A 9 2.45 6.83 -11.54
CA MET A 9 2.14 6.39 -12.90
C MET A 9 1.05 5.32 -13.00
N GLY A 10 0.70 4.65 -11.89
CA GLY A 10 -0.30 3.58 -11.91
C GLY A 10 -1.73 4.09 -11.82
N ASP A 11 -2.62 3.63 -12.72
CA ASP A 11 -4.07 3.80 -12.55
C ASP A 11 -4.59 2.98 -11.35
N TYR A 12 -4.01 1.78 -11.18
CA TYR A 12 -4.28 0.86 -10.09
C TYR A 12 -2.98 0.23 -9.58
N ILE A 13 -2.95 -0.06 -8.29
CA ILE A 13 -1.84 -0.72 -7.61
C ILE A 13 -2.37 -2.00 -6.96
N ALA A 14 -1.69 -3.11 -7.25
CA ALA A 14 -1.90 -4.40 -6.61
C ALA A 14 -0.84 -4.63 -5.53
N VAL A 15 -1.25 -4.68 -4.27
CA VAL A 15 -0.38 -5.03 -3.15
C VAL A 15 -0.46 -6.53 -2.91
N MET A 16 0.67 -7.22 -3.03
CA MET A 16 0.76 -8.67 -2.86
C MET A 16 1.68 -9.05 -1.71
N ASN A 17 1.34 -10.13 -1.01
CA ASN A 17 2.16 -10.72 0.03
C ASN A 17 2.18 -12.25 -0.15
N LEU A 18 3.37 -12.85 -0.25
CA LEU A 18 3.56 -14.30 -0.42
C LEU A 18 2.71 -14.92 -1.56
N GLY A 19 2.59 -14.20 -2.68
CA GLY A 19 1.78 -14.64 -3.84
C GLY A 19 0.27 -14.46 -3.69
N VAL A 20 -0.19 -13.84 -2.59
CA VAL A 20 -1.60 -13.54 -2.34
C VAL A 20 -1.87 -12.05 -2.48
N LEU A 21 -2.86 -11.68 -3.30
CA LEU A 21 -3.35 -10.31 -3.41
C LEU A 21 -3.95 -9.86 -2.07
N GLN A 22 -3.37 -8.81 -1.49
CA GLN A 22 -3.85 -8.19 -0.25
C GLN A 22 -4.86 -7.08 -0.53
N GLN A 23 -4.57 -6.23 -1.53
CA GLN A 23 -5.43 -5.13 -1.93
C GLN A 23 -5.17 -4.75 -3.39
N LEU A 24 -6.24 -4.39 -4.10
CA LEU A 24 -6.19 -3.75 -5.42
C LEU A 24 -7.01 -2.46 -5.33
N GLY A 25 -6.47 -1.36 -5.81
CA GLY A 25 -7.15 -0.06 -5.80
C GLY A 25 -6.32 1.03 -6.47
N THR A 26 -6.89 2.21 -6.62
CA THR A 26 -6.15 3.40 -7.08
C THR A 26 -5.02 3.74 -6.09
N PRO A 27 -3.97 4.47 -6.52
CA PRO A 27 -2.92 4.94 -5.59
C PRO A 27 -3.49 5.65 -4.36
N HIS A 28 -4.54 6.45 -4.56
CA HIS A 28 -5.22 7.16 -3.47
C HIS A 28 -5.88 6.21 -2.47
N GLU A 29 -6.54 5.15 -2.92
CA GLU A 29 -7.18 4.16 -2.04
C GLU A 29 -6.16 3.32 -1.28
N ILE A 30 -5.09 2.88 -1.96
CA ILE A 30 -4.03 2.09 -1.33
C ILE A 30 -3.36 2.88 -0.19
N TYR A 31 -3.13 4.18 -0.39
CA TYR A 31 -2.50 5.03 0.62
C TYR A 31 -3.44 5.44 1.76
N ASN A 32 -4.65 5.91 1.43
CA ASN A 32 -5.56 6.50 2.42
C ASN A 32 -6.49 5.48 3.10
N LYS A 33 -6.69 4.31 2.49
CA LYS A 33 -7.63 3.27 2.97
C LYS A 33 -6.99 1.88 2.88
N PRO A 34 -5.86 1.64 3.57
CA PRO A 34 -5.26 0.31 3.61
C PRO A 34 -6.21 -0.68 4.30
N VAL A 35 -6.47 -1.85 3.70
CA VAL A 35 -7.38 -2.88 4.24
C VAL A 35 -6.75 -3.73 5.34
N SER A 36 -5.44 -3.60 5.57
CA SER A 36 -4.72 -4.30 6.62
C SER A 36 -3.51 -3.49 7.10
N THR A 37 -3.04 -3.80 8.32
CA THR A 37 -1.80 -3.23 8.87
C THR A 37 -0.59 -3.55 8.00
N PHE A 38 -0.59 -4.71 7.33
CA PHE A 38 0.42 -5.03 6.34
C PHE A 38 0.42 -4.00 5.20
N VAL A 39 -0.72 -3.72 4.57
CA VAL A 39 -0.78 -2.76 3.46
C VAL A 39 -0.37 -1.36 3.93
N GLY A 40 -0.88 -0.90 5.08
CA GLY A 40 -0.54 0.42 5.63
C GLY A 40 0.93 0.55 6.03
N GLY A 41 1.55 -0.52 6.51
CA GLY A 41 2.97 -0.56 6.85
C GLY A 41 3.89 -0.80 5.65
N PHE A 42 3.34 -1.33 4.56
CA PHE A 42 4.10 -1.63 3.35
C PHE A 42 4.15 -0.46 2.36
N ILE A 43 3.09 0.36 2.31
CA ILE A 43 2.97 1.49 1.38
C ILE A 43 3.43 2.79 2.03
N GLY A 44 4.26 3.55 1.31
CA GLY A 44 4.82 4.82 1.75
C GLY A 44 6.26 4.68 2.24
N SER A 45 7.05 5.73 2.01
CA SER A 45 8.41 5.84 2.52
C SER A 45 8.61 7.25 3.08
N PRO A 46 8.68 7.44 4.42
CA PRO A 46 8.59 6.39 5.45
C PRO A 46 7.18 5.76 5.57
N PRO A 47 7.08 4.51 6.05
CA PRO A 47 5.81 3.80 6.21
C PRO A 47 4.95 4.36 7.35
N MET A 48 3.69 3.94 7.42
CA MET A 48 2.75 4.35 8.47
C MET A 48 3.23 3.92 9.86
N ASN A 49 3.10 4.82 10.84
CA ASN A 49 3.37 4.51 12.24
C ASN A 49 2.17 3.76 12.85
N PHE A 50 2.44 2.67 13.57
CA PHE A 50 1.46 1.97 14.39
C PHE A 50 1.75 2.20 15.87
N VAL A 51 0.71 2.43 16.67
CA VAL A 51 0.81 2.64 18.10
C VAL A 51 -0.17 1.67 18.76
N ASP A 52 0.35 0.76 19.58
CA ASP A 52 -0.47 -0.09 20.43
C ASP A 52 -0.97 0.74 21.62
N VAL A 53 -2.26 0.63 21.93
CA VAL A 53 -2.94 1.36 23.02
C VAL A 53 -3.29 0.43 24.16
#